data_AF-A0A2R6VXS1-F1
#
_entry.id   AF-A0A2R6VXS1-F1
#
_cell.length_a   1.000
_cell.length_b   1.000
_cell.length_c   1.000
_cell.angle_alpha   90.00
_cell.angle_beta   90.00
_cell.angle_gamma   90.00
#
_symmetry.space_group_name_H-M   'P 1'
#
loop_
_entity.id
_entity.type
_entity.pdbx_description
1 polymer ?
#
loop_
_entity_poly.entity_id
_entity_poly.type
_entity_poly.pdbx_seq_one_letter_code
_entity_poly.pdbx_strand_id
1 'polypeptide(L)'
;MVELDTSDVPEDEFKEENLKHARWWIIKWGLLFTVIILIIWPLLSLPAKVFSEGYFTFWAVVCIVWGTVASVVIIVLPLYESWETIVLVLNGMFTDDIMLTKMDEIDVKLQAIMKTNPDAERLYLLQKEEAKAKHEDEYETVAAKKTKDIDL
;
A
#
# COMPACT_ATOMS: atom_id res chain seq x y z
N MET A 1 6.30 -6.18 -18.23
CA MET A 1 5.20 -5.23 -18.04
C MET A 1 4.87 -5.29 -16.57
N VAL A 2 5.15 -4.23 -15.82
CA VAL A 2 4.82 -4.16 -14.39
C VAL A 2 3.36 -3.72 -14.33
N GLU A 3 2.50 -4.61 -13.83
CA GLU A 3 1.10 -4.29 -13.59
C GLU A 3 1.05 -3.24 -12.48
N LEU A 4 0.50 -2.08 -12.83
CA LEU A 4 0.17 -1.02 -11.89
C LEU A 4 -0.95 -1.55 -11.01
N ASP A 5 -0.63 -1.84 -9.76
CA ASP A 5 -1.59 -2.05 -8.70
C ASP A 5 -2.42 -0.77 -8.51
N THR A 6 -3.48 -0.67 -9.32
CA THR A 6 -4.45 0.43 -9.34
C THR A 6 -5.80 -0.09 -8.82
N SER A 7 -5.75 -1.12 -7.96
CA SER A 7 -6.94 -1.84 -7.48
C SER A 7 -7.30 -1.55 -6.04
N ASP A 8 -6.43 -0.90 -5.26
CA ASP A 8 -6.66 -0.61 -3.84
C ASP A 8 -6.54 0.90 -3.52
N VAL A 9 -7.02 1.75 -4.42
CA VAL A 9 -7.28 3.17 -4.12
C VAL A 9 -8.79 3.37 -4.17
N PRO A 10 -9.44 3.67 -3.04
CA PRO A 10 -10.89 3.80 -2.98
C PRO A 10 -11.35 4.97 -3.88
N GLU A 11 -12.39 4.76 -4.70
CA GLU A 11 -12.85 5.69 -5.76
C GLU A 11 -13.19 7.11 -5.24
N ASP A 12 -13.30 7.28 -3.93
CA ASP A 12 -13.49 8.52 -3.19
C ASP A 12 -12.25 9.44 -3.13
N GLU A 13 -11.03 8.96 -3.39
CA GLU A 13 -9.84 9.82 -3.52
C GLU A 13 -9.79 10.61 -4.84
N PHE A 14 -10.46 10.13 -5.89
CA PHE A 14 -10.58 10.83 -7.18
C PHE A 14 -11.69 11.90 -7.20
N LYS A 15 -12.31 12.20 -6.06
CA LYS A 15 -13.23 13.36 -5.95
C LYS A 15 -12.50 14.62 -6.39
N GLU A 16 -13.03 15.26 -7.42
CA GLU A 16 -12.50 16.46 -8.07
C GLU A 16 -12.13 17.57 -7.07
N GLU A 17 -12.76 17.58 -5.90
CA GLU A 17 -12.55 18.50 -4.80
C GLU A 17 -11.19 18.29 -4.08
N ASN A 18 -10.78 17.05 -3.82
CA ASN A 18 -9.49 16.73 -3.20
C ASN A 18 -8.33 17.01 -4.18
N LEU A 19 -8.53 16.70 -5.46
CA LEU A 19 -7.57 16.99 -6.53
C LEU A 19 -7.34 18.49 -6.71
N LYS A 20 -8.41 19.30 -6.64
CA LYS A 20 -8.32 20.77 -6.70
C LYS A 20 -7.57 21.31 -5.48
N HIS A 21 -7.81 20.76 -4.29
CA HIS A 21 -7.13 21.19 -3.05
C HIS A 21 -5.63 20.88 -3.07
N ALA A 22 -5.25 19.64 -3.39
CA ALA A 22 -3.85 19.23 -3.52
C ALA A 22 -3.12 20.07 -4.58
N ARG A 23 -3.75 20.28 -5.74
CA ARG A 23 -3.20 21.11 -6.82
C ARG A 23 -2.97 22.55 -6.37
N TRP A 24 -3.93 23.17 -5.69
CA TRP A 24 -3.77 24.55 -5.20
C TRP A 24 -2.70 24.65 -4.12
N TRP A 25 -2.59 23.65 -3.24
CA TRP A 25 -1.55 23.59 -2.22
C TRP A 25 -0.16 23.55 -2.83
N ILE A 26 0.06 22.64 -3.80
CA ILE A 26 1.32 22.49 -4.51
C ILE A 26 1.66 23.77 -5.29
N ILE A 27 0.69 24.37 -5.99
CA ILE A 27 0.93 25.61 -6.75
C ILE A 27 1.30 26.75 -5.81
N LYS A 28 0.61 26.89 -4.67
CA LYS A 28 0.88 27.97 -3.70
C LYS A 28 2.28 27.85 -3.11
N TRP A 29 2.69 26.66 -2.68
CA TRP A 29 4.01 26.41 -2.13
C TRP A 29 5.11 26.42 -3.20
N GLY A 30 4.84 25.86 -4.37
CA GLY A 30 5.76 25.84 -5.51
C GLY A 30 6.04 27.24 -6.06
N LEU A 31 5.02 28.09 -6.15
CA LEU A 31 5.18 29.49 -6.56
C LEU A 31 5.99 30.28 -5.53
N LEU A 32 5.68 30.11 -4.24
CA LEU A 32 6.42 30.75 -3.16
C LEU A 32 7.89 30.33 -3.17
N PHE A 33 8.16 29.03 -3.30
CA PHE A 33 9.51 28.48 -3.37
C PHE A 33 10.29 29.00 -4.60
N THR A 34 9.60 29.09 -5.75
CA THR A 34 10.17 29.64 -6.98
C THR A 34 10.58 31.10 -6.79
N VAL A 35 9.73 31.92 -6.16
CA VAL A 35 10.05 33.34 -5.86
C VAL A 35 11.22 33.44 -4.88
N ILE A 36 11.27 32.59 -3.86
CA ILE A 36 12.36 32.55 -2.87
C ILE A 36 13.69 32.20 -3.57
N ILE A 37 13.72 31.17 -4.41
CA ILE A 37 14.95 30.74 -5.11
C ILE A 37 15.36 31.71 -6.23
N LEU A 38 14.43 32.36 -6.92
CA LEU A 38 14.80 33.26 -8.02
C LEU A 38 15.08 34.69 -7.60
N ILE A 39 14.50 35.15 -6.49
CA ILE A 39 14.64 36.56 -6.07
C ILE A 39 15.45 36.66 -4.79
N ILE A 40 15.00 36.00 -3.71
CA ILE A 40 15.64 36.12 -2.39
C ILE A 40 17.05 35.52 -2.42
N TRP A 41 17.22 34.35 -3.04
CA TRP A 41 18.51 33.68 -3.13
C TRP A 41 19.59 34.50 -3.85
N PRO A 42 19.39 35.05 -5.08
CA PRO A 42 20.37 35.94 -5.69
C PRO A 42 20.56 37.24 -4.92
N LEU A 43 19.51 37.79 -4.30
CA LEU A 43 19.67 38.99 -3.46
C LEU A 43 20.54 38.74 -2.22
N LEU A 44 20.50 37.53 -1.67
CA LEU A 44 21.37 37.10 -0.59
C LEU A 44 22.77 36.68 -1.09
N SER A 45 22.90 36.21 -2.34
CA SER A 45 24.16 35.72 -2.91
C SER A 45 25.06 36.76 -3.57
N LEU A 46 24.48 37.85 -4.05
CA LEU A 46 25.18 38.95 -4.71
C LEU A 46 25.84 40.03 -3.82
N PRO A 47 25.46 40.28 -2.55
CA PRO A 47 26.01 41.39 -1.77
C PRO A 47 27.41 41.10 -1.21
N ALA A 48 28.01 39.95 -1.50
CA ALA A 48 29.37 39.60 -1.13
C ALA A 48 30.42 40.34 -1.99
N LYS A 49 30.49 41.67 -1.88
CA LYS A 49 31.52 42.48 -2.57
C LYS A 49 32.90 42.36 -1.91
N VAL A 50 32.94 41.88 -0.68
CA VAL A 50 34.13 41.40 0.06
C VAL A 50 33.74 40.08 0.73
N PHE A 51 34.46 39.01 0.42
CA PHE A 51 34.16 37.66 0.90
C PHE A 51 34.51 37.57 2.40
N SER A 52 33.55 37.91 3.27
CA SER A 52 33.70 37.80 4.71
C SER A 52 33.56 36.35 5.16
N GLU A 53 34.44 35.88 6.05
CA GLU A 53 34.37 34.53 6.63
C GLU A 53 33.01 34.24 7.29
N GLY A 54 32.34 35.27 7.83
CA GLY A 54 31.01 35.14 8.44
C GLY A 54 29.91 34.74 7.45
N TYR A 55 30.03 35.18 6.19
CA TYR A 55 29.05 34.87 5.16
C TYR A 55 29.18 33.41 4.68
N PHE A 56 30.42 32.95 4.47
CA PHE A 56 30.69 31.56 4.10
C PHE A 56 30.25 30.58 5.20
N THR A 57 30.56 30.89 6.46
CA THR A 57 30.18 30.05 7.60
C THR A 57 28.66 29.99 7.80
N PHE A 58 27.94 31.10 7.61
CA PHE A 58 26.47 31.11 7.63
C PHE A 58 25.89 30.13 6.59
N TRP A 59 26.35 30.21 5.33
CA TRP A 59 25.88 29.29 4.28
C TRP A 59 26.28 27.84 4.52
N ALA A 60 27.50 27.60 5.02
CA ALA A 60 27.95 26.25 5.37
C ALA A 60 27.05 25.63 6.46
N VAL A 61 26.69 26.40 7.49
CA VAL A 61 25.77 25.95 8.54
C VAL A 61 24.38 25.66 7.97
N VAL A 62 23.84 26.53 7.10
CA VAL A 62 22.55 26.28 6.42
C VAL A 62 22.57 24.97 5.64
N CYS A 63 23.64 24.70 4.89
CA CYS A 63 23.80 23.44 4.15
C CYS A 63 23.86 22.22 5.08
N ILE A 64 24.57 22.33 6.21
CA ILE A 64 24.67 21.23 7.19
C ILE A 64 23.30 20.94 7.80
N VAL A 65 22.59 21.96 8.28
CA VAL A 65 21.26 21.79 8.88
C VAL A 65 20.29 21.19 7.85
N TRP A 66 20.25 21.75 6.64
CA TRP A 66 19.39 21.25 5.57
C TRP A 66 19.72 19.79 5.21
N GLY A 67 21.01 19.46 5.09
CA GLY A 67 21.47 18.10 4.82
C GLY A 67 21.08 17.12 5.92
N THR A 68 21.18 17.50 7.19
CA THR A 68 20.77 16.64 8.31
C THR A 68 19.27 16.37 8.30
N VAL A 69 18.44 17.39 8.07
CA VAL A 69 16.98 17.22 7.99
C VAL A 69 16.61 16.34 6.78
N ALA A 70 17.21 16.60 5.62
CA ALA A 70 16.98 15.77 4.43
C ALA A 70 17.40 14.31 4.65
N SER A 71 18.54 14.07 5.31
CA SER A 71 19.00 12.72 5.66
C SER A 71 18.01 12.02 6.58
N VAL A 72 17.49 12.70 7.61
CA VAL A 72 16.49 12.12 8.50
C VAL A 72 15.21 11.78 7.73
N VAL A 73 14.73 12.68 6.86
CA VAL A 73 13.53 12.45 6.05
C VAL A 73 13.70 11.25 5.11
N ILE A 74 14.82 11.14 4.41
CA ILE A 74 15.09 10.01 3.50
C ILE A 74 15.12 8.67 4.25
N ILE A 75 15.53 8.66 5.52
CA ILE A 75 15.53 7.46 6.36
C ILE A 75 14.12 7.18 6.90
N VAL A 76 13.41 8.20 7.37
CA VAL A 76 12.11 8.06 8.04
C VAL A 76 10.97 7.76 7.06
N LEU A 77 11.00 8.32 5.85
CA LEU A 77 9.94 8.12 4.85
C LEU A 77 9.74 6.64 4.46
N PRO A 78 10.78 5.87 4.08
CA PRO A 78 10.61 4.44 3.82
C PRO A 78 10.28 3.65 5.09
N LEU A 79 10.73 4.10 6.27
CA LEU A 79 10.40 3.45 7.55
C LEU A 79 8.92 3.61 7.92
N TYR A 80 8.32 4.79 7.69
CA TYR A 80 6.91 5.04 7.96
C TYR A 80 6.02 4.18 7.06
N GLU A 81 6.30 4.16 5.75
CA GLU A 81 5.56 3.32 4.79
C GLU A 81 5.75 1.81 5.05
N SER A 82 6.95 1.40 5.47
CA SER A 82 7.22 -0.03 5.74
C SER A 82 6.67 -0.51 7.09
N TRP A 83 6.37 0.38 8.04
CA TRP A 83 5.90 0.01 9.37
C TRP A 83 4.53 -0.67 9.34
N GLU A 84 3.61 -0.21 8.49
CA GLU A 84 2.29 -0.83 8.33
C GLU A 84 2.40 -2.25 7.76
N THR A 85 3.22 -2.45 6.73
CA THR A 85 3.50 -3.75 6.14
C THR A 85 4.15 -4.72 7.14
N ILE A 86 5.10 -4.24 7.93
CA ILE A 86 5.77 -5.05 8.96
C ILE A 86 4.77 -5.48 10.05
N VAL A 87 3.89 -4.57 10.50
CA VAL A 87 2.83 -4.89 11.48
C VAL A 87 1.83 -5.89 10.91
N LEU A 88 1.42 -5.72 9.64
CA LEU A 88 0.53 -6.65 8.95
C LEU A 88 1.13 -8.07 8.87
N VAL A 89 2.42 -8.18 8.51
CA VAL A 89 3.11 -9.49 8.45
C VAL A 89 3.29 -10.09 9.84
N LEU A 90 3.62 -9.29 10.87
CA LEU A 90 3.69 -9.77 12.25
C LEU A 90 2.33 -10.30 12.74
N ASN A 91 1.24 -9.58 12.45
CA ASN A 91 -0.10 -10.01 12.83
C ASN A 91 -0.59 -11.21 12.00
N GLY A 92 -0.18 -11.28 10.73
CA GLY A 92 -0.43 -12.39 9.83
C GLY A 92 0.26 -13.68 10.30
N MET A 93 1.53 -13.60 10.67
CA MET A 93 2.29 -14.73 11.21
C MET A 93 1.65 -15.28 12.51
N PHE A 94 1.13 -14.40 13.35
CA PHE A 94 0.38 -14.81 14.55
C PHE A 94 -0.99 -15.44 14.22
N THR A 95 -1.62 -15.00 13.13
CA THR A 95 -2.89 -15.57 12.64
C THR A 95 -2.68 -16.95 12.02
N ASP A 96 -1.58 -17.15 11.31
CA ASP A 96 -1.22 -18.44 10.70
C ASP A 96 -1.02 -19.53 11.75
N ASP A 97 -0.33 -19.24 12.86
CA ASP A 97 -0.14 -20.21 13.96
C ASP A 97 -1.47 -20.64 14.60
N ILE A 98 -2.42 -19.70 14.74
CA ILE A 98 -3.76 -19.97 15.24
C ILE A 98 -4.56 -20.79 14.23
N MET A 99 -4.47 -20.47 12.94
CA MET A 99 -5.16 -21.18 11.87
C MET A 99 -4.69 -22.65 11.75
N LEU A 100 -3.38 -22.90 11.84
CA LEU A 100 -2.82 -24.25 11.83
C LEU A 100 -3.34 -25.09 13.01
N THR A 101 -3.37 -24.50 14.21
CA THR A 101 -3.90 -25.17 15.41
C THR A 101 -5.39 -25.50 15.27
N LYS A 102 -6.16 -24.63 14.59
CA LYS A 102 -7.60 -24.85 14.34
C LYS A 102 -7.85 -25.93 13.30
N MET A 103 -7.00 -26.04 12.28
CA MET A 103 -7.08 -27.11 11.27
C MET A 103 -6.81 -28.48 11.90
N ASP A 104 -5.81 -28.59 12.78
CA ASP A 104 -5.54 -29.83 13.52
C ASP A 104 -6.71 -30.23 14.43
N GLU A 105 -7.34 -29.26 15.11
CA GLU A 105 -8.51 -29.52 15.96
C GLU A 105 -9.71 -30.06 15.14
N ILE A 106 -9.90 -29.54 13.93
CA ILE A 106 -10.99 -29.96 13.03
C ILE A 106 -10.71 -31.36 12.46
N ASP A 107 -9.48 -31.66 12.04
CA ASP A 107 -9.13 -32.98 11.51
C ASP A 107 -9.34 -34.08 12.57
N VAL A 108 -8.91 -33.84 13.82
CA VAL A 108 -9.15 -34.77 14.93
C VAL A 108 -10.65 -35.00 15.18
N LYS A 109 -11.47 -33.95 15.12
CA LYS A 109 -12.93 -34.07 15.28
C LYS A 109 -13.57 -34.84 14.12
N LEU A 110 -13.13 -34.60 12.88
CA LEU A 110 -13.61 -35.31 11.71
C LEU A 110 -13.25 -36.80 11.76
N GLN A 111 -12.00 -37.13 12.11
CA GLN A 111 -11.54 -38.51 12.31
C GLN A 111 -12.32 -39.23 13.40
N ALA A 112 -12.62 -38.55 14.52
CA ALA A 112 -13.44 -39.10 15.59
C ALA A 112 -14.86 -39.41 15.11
N ILE A 113 -15.50 -38.49 14.39
CA ILE A 113 -16.84 -38.69 13.83
C ILE A 113 -16.84 -39.85 12.82
N MET A 114 -15.87 -39.88 11.90
CA MET A 114 -15.73 -40.90 10.87
C MET A 114 -15.54 -42.30 11.45
N LYS A 115 -14.76 -42.42 12.53
CA LYS A 115 -14.59 -43.69 13.25
C LYS A 115 -15.86 -44.16 13.95
N THR A 116 -16.67 -43.22 14.45
CA THR A 116 -17.92 -43.54 15.16
C THR A 116 -19.11 -43.77 14.23
N ASN A 117 -19.08 -43.25 13.00
CA ASN A 117 -20.20 -43.32 12.08
C ASN A 117 -19.74 -43.47 10.61
N PRO A 118 -19.86 -44.67 10.00
CA PRO A 118 -19.49 -44.90 8.60
C PRO A 118 -20.41 -44.18 7.59
N ASP A 119 -21.61 -43.74 7.99
CA ASP A 119 -22.54 -43.02 7.10
C ASP A 119 -22.13 -41.56 6.83
N ALA A 120 -21.23 -40.99 7.64
CA ALA A 120 -20.77 -39.61 7.48
C ALA A 120 -19.91 -39.42 6.21
N GLU A 121 -19.20 -40.46 5.78
CA GLU A 121 -18.38 -40.42 4.55
C GLU A 121 -19.24 -40.24 3.30
N ARG A 122 -20.40 -40.91 3.25
CA ARG A 122 -21.37 -40.80 2.15
C ARG A 122 -21.93 -39.38 2.04
N LEU A 123 -22.30 -38.78 3.16
CA LEU A 123 -22.81 -37.40 3.21
C LEU A 123 -21.74 -36.38 2.81
N TYR A 124 -20.49 -36.60 3.20
CA TYR A 124 -19.37 -35.75 2.79
C TYR A 124 -19.10 -35.82 1.29
N LEU A 125 -19.15 -37.02 0.70
CA LEU A 125 -18.97 -37.20 -0.74
C LEU A 125 -20.09 -36.54 -1.55
N LEU A 126 -21.33 -36.64 -1.09
CA LEU A 126 -22.47 -35.94 -1.72
C LEU A 126 -22.31 -34.42 -1.64
N GLN A 127 -21.93 -33.88 -0.47
CA GLN A 127 -21.65 -32.44 -0.32
C GLN A 127 -20.49 -31.98 -1.21
N LYS A 128 -19.46 -32.83 -1.36
CA LYS A 128 -18.33 -32.55 -2.24
C LYS A 128 -18.75 -32.55 -3.71
N GLU A 129 -19.60 -33.47 -4.13
CA GLU A 129 -20.16 -33.50 -5.50
C GLU A 129 -21.05 -32.28 -5.77
N GLU A 130 -21.93 -31.90 -4.84
CA GLU A 130 -22.76 -30.69 -4.95
C GLU A 130 -21.92 -29.41 -5.02
N ALA A 131 -20.86 -29.31 -4.20
CA ALA A 131 -19.95 -28.17 -4.24
C ALA A 131 -19.17 -28.10 -5.55
N LYS A 132 -18.71 -29.26 -6.07
CA LYS A 132 -18.02 -29.33 -7.36
C LYS A 132 -18.95 -28.89 -8.50
N ALA A 133 -20.18 -29.38 -8.52
CA ALA A 133 -21.18 -28.99 -9.51
C ALA A 133 -21.45 -27.47 -9.47
N LYS A 134 -21.65 -26.89 -8.28
CA LYS A 134 -21.82 -25.43 -8.14
C LYS A 134 -20.62 -24.63 -8.64
N HIS A 135 -19.41 -25.07 -8.33
CA HIS A 135 -18.20 -24.43 -8.87
C HIS A 135 -18.09 -24.59 -10.39
N GLU A 136 -18.60 -25.70 -10.94
CA GLU A 136 -18.68 -25.88 -12.38
C GLU A 136 -19.69 -24.93 -13.05
N ASP A 137 -20.89 -24.82 -12.47
CA ASP A 137 -21.92 -23.89 -12.92
C ASP A 137 -21.45 -22.42 -12.83
N GLU A 138 -20.70 -22.08 -11.78
CA GLU A 138 -20.12 -20.75 -11.60
C GLU A 138 -19.04 -20.44 -12.64
N TYR A 139 -18.19 -21.40 -13.02
CA TYR A 139 -17.24 -21.18 -14.14
C TYR A 139 -17.99 -20.92 -15.44
N GLU A 140 -19.10 -21.64 -15.67
CA GLU A 140 -19.79 -21.66 -16.95
C GLU A 140 -20.57 -20.37 -17.16
N THR A 141 -21.16 -19.84 -16.10
CA THR A 141 -21.81 -18.53 -16.08
C THR A 141 -20.83 -17.36 -16.24
N VAL A 142 -19.65 -17.43 -15.62
CA VAL A 142 -18.60 -16.41 -15.76
C VAL A 142 -17.98 -16.45 -17.16
N ALA A 143 -17.76 -17.65 -17.73
CA ALA A 143 -17.30 -17.80 -19.10
C ALA A 143 -18.32 -17.26 -20.11
N ALA A 144 -19.61 -17.58 -19.95
CA ALA A 144 -20.67 -17.08 -20.84
C ALA A 144 -20.82 -15.55 -20.78
N LYS A 145 -20.60 -14.93 -19.62
CA LYS A 145 -20.60 -13.47 -19.47
C LYS A 145 -19.42 -12.84 -20.22
N LYS A 146 -18.22 -13.42 -20.07
CA LYS A 146 -17.00 -12.94 -20.74
C LYS A 146 -17.09 -13.03 -22.27
N THR A 147 -17.72 -14.04 -22.84
CA THR A 147 -17.92 -14.14 -24.29
C THR A 147 -18.89 -13.09 -24.83
N LYS A 148 -19.92 -12.74 -24.05
CA LYS A 148 -20.93 -11.75 -24.43
C LYS A 148 -20.41 -10.31 -24.40
N ASP A 149 -19.43 -10.04 -23.54
CA ASP A 149 -18.75 -8.73 -23.43
C ASP A 149 -17.68 -8.53 -24.52
N ILE A 150 -17.28 -9.58 -25.26
CA ILE A 150 -16.29 -9.53 -26.35
C ILE A 150 -16.96 -9.35 -27.73
N ASP A 151 -18.23 -9.71 -27.87
CA ASP A 151 -19.03 -9.57 -29.10
C ASP A 151 -19.82 -8.24 -29.21
N LEU A 152 -19.57 -7.27 -28.30
CA LEU A 152 -20.15 -5.91 -28.31
C LEU A 152 -19.07 -4.85 -28.58
#